data_AF-A0A2T4CSI3-F1
#
_entry.id   AF-A0A2T4CSI3-F1
#
_cell.length_a   1.000
_cell.length_b   1.000
_cell.length_c   1.000
_cell.angle_alpha   90.00
_cell.angle_beta   90.00
_cell.angle_gamma   90.00
#
_symmetry.space_group_name_H-M   'P 1'
#
loop_
_entity.id
_entity.type
_entity.pdbx_description
1 polymer ?
#
loop_
_entity_poly.entity_id
_entity_poly.type
_entity_poly.pdbx_seq_one_letter_code
_entity_poly.pdbx_strand_id
1 'polypeptide(L)'
;MKKLPKKNIPGTELDVSVLGLGTVKLGRDKGVKYPESFTIPNDEATLALLQQAWDLGINLIDTAPAYGNSEQRLGELLPQLPHDWIICSKAGEQFDAKTG
;
A
#
# COMPACT_ATOMS: atom_id res chain seq x y z
N MET A 1 -23.04 3.18 0.37
CA MET A 1 -22.31 3.29 -0.91
C MET A 1 -22.16 1.91 -1.54
N LYS A 2 -22.11 1.80 -2.86
CA LYS A 2 -21.86 0.52 -3.55
C LYS A 2 -20.37 0.18 -3.40
N LYS A 3 -20.04 -0.96 -2.79
CA LYS A 3 -18.65 -1.44 -2.68
C LYS A 3 -18.05 -1.65 -4.07
N LEU A 4 -16.73 -1.44 -4.20
CA LEU A 4 -16.02 -1.66 -5.46
C LEU A 4 -16.23 -3.10 -5.97
N PRO A 5 -16.41 -3.30 -7.28
CA PRO A 5 -16.45 -4.64 -7.84
C PRO A 5 -15.09 -5.32 -7.68
N LYS A 6 -15.13 -6.65 -7.55
CA LYS A 6 -13.93 -7.50 -7.54
C LYS A 6 -13.79 -8.25 -8.87
N LYS A 7 -12.56 -8.61 -9.21
CA LYS A 7 -12.16 -9.39 -10.38
C LYS A 7 -11.09 -10.40 -9.98
N ASN A 8 -11.19 -11.61 -10.52
CA ASN A 8 -10.16 -12.61 -10.39
C ASN A 8 -8.89 -12.19 -11.14
N ILE A 9 -7.72 -12.43 -10.56
CA ILE A 9 -6.44 -12.33 -11.27
C ILE A 9 -6.20 -13.65 -12.02
N PRO A 10 -6.13 -13.63 -13.36
CA PRO A 10 -5.95 -14.84 -14.16
C PRO A 10 -4.72 -15.65 -13.74
N GLY A 11 -4.89 -16.97 -13.63
CA GLY A 11 -3.82 -17.88 -13.18
C GLY A 11 -3.66 -17.95 -11.65
N THR A 12 -4.55 -17.33 -10.88
CA THR A 12 -4.57 -17.39 -9.41
C THR A 12 -6.00 -17.60 -8.89
N GLU A 13 -6.12 -17.90 -7.60
CA GLU A 13 -7.40 -17.98 -6.89
C GLU A 13 -7.81 -16.65 -6.24
N LEU A 14 -7.12 -15.54 -6.56
CA LEU A 14 -7.30 -14.26 -5.89
C LEU A 14 -8.38 -13.41 -6.55
N ASP A 15 -9.40 -13.02 -5.80
CA ASP A 15 -10.37 -11.99 -6.17
C ASP A 15 -9.99 -10.63 -5.56
N VAL A 16 -9.54 -9.72 -6.41
CA VAL A 16 -9.10 -8.36 -6.01
C VAL A 16 -10.11 -7.30 -6.41
N SER A 17 -10.21 -6.25 -5.61
CA SER A 17 -10.91 -5.02 -5.98
C SER A 17 -10.32 -4.42 -7.26
N VAL A 18 -11.17 -3.83 -8.11
CA VAL A 18 -10.73 -3.18 -9.36
C VAL A 18 -9.76 -2.00 -9.15
N LEU A 19 -9.60 -1.54 -7.92
CA LEU A 19 -8.55 -0.61 -7.49
C LEU A 19 -7.73 -1.26 -6.38
N GLY A 20 -6.42 -1.06 -6.40
CA GLY A 20 -5.52 -1.40 -5.29
C GLY A 20 -4.94 -0.13 -4.65
N LEU A 21 -4.55 -0.22 -3.38
CA LEU A 21 -3.90 0.86 -2.65
C LEU A 21 -2.39 0.78 -2.84
N GLY A 22 -1.81 1.71 -3.59
CA GLY A 22 -0.35 1.85 -3.72
C GLY A 22 0.26 2.58 -2.53
N THR A 23 1.38 2.07 -2.01
CA THR A 23 1.91 2.50 -0.69
C THR A 23 3.27 3.20 -0.72
N VAL A 24 3.76 3.65 -1.87
CA VAL A 24 5.04 4.40 -1.96
C VAL A 24 5.11 5.54 -0.93
N LYS A 25 4.04 6.33 -0.83
CA LYS A 25 3.94 7.48 0.08
C LYS A 25 3.88 7.12 1.57
N LEU A 26 3.73 5.84 1.91
CA LEU A 26 3.81 5.37 3.29
C LEU A 26 5.25 5.19 3.75
N GLY A 27 6.22 5.03 2.84
CA GLY A 27 7.61 4.77 3.26
C GLY A 27 8.69 5.60 2.58
N ARG A 28 8.35 6.38 1.54
CA ARG A 28 9.33 7.14 0.76
C ARG A 28 8.77 8.47 0.27
N ASP A 29 9.48 9.54 0.59
CA ASP A 29 9.25 10.92 0.13
C ASP A 29 10.42 11.49 -0.71
N LYS A 30 11.53 10.73 -0.84
CA LYS A 30 12.73 11.12 -1.60
C LYS A 30 12.87 10.34 -2.91
N GLY A 31 13.51 10.95 -3.91
CA GLY A 31 13.81 10.30 -5.19
C GLY A 31 12.56 9.85 -5.95
N VAL A 32 11.43 10.53 -5.73
CA VAL A 32 10.12 10.24 -6.33
C VAL A 32 9.76 11.32 -7.34
N LYS A 33 9.12 10.95 -8.46
CA LYS A 33 8.74 11.88 -9.53
C LYS A 33 7.35 12.47 -9.29
N TYR A 34 7.20 13.29 -8.24
CA TYR A 34 5.98 14.06 -7.99
C TYR A 34 6.21 15.56 -8.21
N PRO A 35 5.19 16.31 -8.69
CA PRO A 35 5.32 17.74 -8.96
C PRO A 35 5.51 18.58 -7.69
N GLU A 36 5.02 18.08 -6.55
CA GLU A 36 5.09 18.74 -5.26
C GLU A 36 5.69 17.80 -4.22
N SER A 37 6.37 18.36 -3.22
CA SER A 37 6.81 17.60 -2.05
C SER A 37 5.61 17.19 -1.20
N PHE A 38 5.77 16.10 -0.47
CA PHE A 38 4.78 15.62 0.48
C PHE A 38 5.49 15.03 1.69
N THR A 39 4.78 14.91 2.79
CA THR A 39 5.26 14.24 3.99
C THR A 39 4.68 12.84 4.08
N ILE A 40 5.46 11.94 4.67
CA ILE A 40 4.99 10.60 5.01
C ILE A 40 3.92 10.73 6.10
N PRO A 41 2.72 10.12 5.95
CA PRO A 41 1.68 10.17 6.97
C PRO A 41 2.13 9.42 8.23
N ASN A 42 1.72 9.92 9.40
CA ASN A 42 1.93 9.21 10.67
C ASN A 42 1.08 7.91 10.74
N ASP A 43 1.27 7.13 11.80
CA ASP A 43 0.60 5.82 11.93
C ASP A 43 -0.92 5.93 12.06
N GLU A 44 -1.41 6.93 12.80
CA GLU A 44 -2.85 7.21 12.93
C GLU A 44 -3.50 7.52 11.58
N ALA A 45 -2.91 8.42 10.79
CA ALA A 45 -3.39 8.75 9.45
C ALA A 45 -3.29 7.55 8.50
N THR A 46 -2.27 6.72 8.66
CA THR A 46 -2.08 5.51 7.85
C THR A 46 -3.15 4.45 8.17
N LEU A 47 -3.42 4.21 9.46
CA LEU A 47 -4.50 3.32 9.89
C LEU A 47 -5.87 3.81 9.42
N ALA A 48 -6.14 5.11 9.54
CA ALA A 48 -7.37 5.72 9.04
C ALA A 48 -7.51 5.55 7.52
N LEU A 49 -6.43 5.73 6.75
CA LEU A 49 -6.40 5.51 5.31
C LEU A 49 -6.69 4.04 4.94
N LEU A 50 -6.05 3.10 5.63
CA LEU A 50 -6.23 1.66 5.40
C LEU A 50 -7.66 1.22 5.72
N GLN A 51 -8.21 1.68 6.85
CA GLN A 51 -9.60 1.41 7.24
C GLN A 51 -10.57 2.00 6.22
N GLN A 52 -10.35 3.25 5.79
CA GLN A 52 -11.19 3.88 4.76
C GLN A 52 -11.13 3.15 3.42
N ALA A 53 -9.93 2.71 2.99
CA ALA A 53 -9.77 1.91 1.77
C ALA A 53 -10.58 0.61 1.84
N TRP A 54 -10.55 -0.08 2.97
CA TRP A 54 -11.34 -1.28 3.19
C TRP A 54 -12.85 -1.02 3.16
N ASP A 55 -13.31 0.05 3.81
CA ASP A 55 -14.73 0.42 3.85
C ASP A 55 -15.28 0.76 2.44
N LEU A 56 -14.43 1.30 1.58
CA LEU A 56 -14.72 1.53 0.15
C LEU A 56 -14.69 0.23 -0.69
N GLY A 57 -14.20 -0.87 -0.13
CA GLY A 57 -14.15 -2.19 -0.75
C GLY A 57 -12.82 -2.52 -1.43
N ILE A 58 -11.75 -1.78 -1.14
CA ILE A 58 -10.39 -2.13 -1.58
C ILE A 58 -9.86 -3.28 -0.70
N ASN A 59 -9.31 -4.32 -1.31
CA ASN A 59 -8.65 -5.42 -0.59
C ASN A 59 -7.23 -5.75 -1.10
N LEU A 60 -6.73 -5.01 -2.09
CA LEU A 60 -5.39 -5.19 -2.66
C LEU A 60 -4.47 -4.04 -2.21
N ILE A 61 -3.31 -4.40 -1.66
CA ILE A 61 -2.21 -3.49 -1.31
C ILE A 61 -1.04 -3.74 -2.25
N ASP A 62 -0.44 -2.67 -2.75
CA ASP A 62 0.79 -2.69 -3.54
C ASP A 62 1.93 -2.02 -2.78
N THR A 63 3.00 -2.77 -2.51
CA THR A 63 4.21 -2.30 -1.83
C THR A 63 5.47 -2.81 -2.55
N ALA A 64 6.67 -2.47 -2.05
CA ALA A 64 7.96 -2.96 -2.54
C ALA A 64 9.11 -2.59 -1.58
N PRO A 65 10.24 -3.33 -1.61
CA PRO A 65 11.46 -2.97 -0.89
C PRO A 65 12.03 -1.59 -1.27
N ALA A 66 11.83 -1.16 -2.53
CA ALA A 66 12.28 0.16 -3.01
C ALA A 66 11.42 1.34 -2.48
N TYR A 67 10.33 1.08 -1.76
CA TYR A 67 9.41 2.10 -1.25
C TYR A 67 9.81 2.55 0.17
N GLY A 68 11.11 2.71 0.39
CA GLY A 68 11.68 3.05 1.69
C GLY A 68 11.27 2.04 2.75
N ASN A 69 10.67 2.48 3.86
CA ASN A 69 10.23 1.58 4.93
C ASN A 69 8.76 1.12 4.81
N SER A 70 8.16 1.18 3.62
CA SER A 70 6.73 0.86 3.44
C SER A 70 6.38 -0.56 3.88
N GLU A 71 7.21 -1.57 3.57
CA GLU A 71 6.94 -2.96 3.97
C GLU A 71 6.97 -3.13 5.49
N GLN A 72 7.97 -2.55 6.16
CA GLN A 72 8.08 -2.58 7.61
C GLN A 72 6.86 -1.94 8.27
N ARG A 73 6.48 -0.73 7.84
CA ARG A 73 5.31 -0.03 8.39
C ARG A 73 4.02 -0.81 8.17
N LEU A 74 3.82 -1.40 6.99
CA LEU A 74 2.64 -2.23 6.75
C LEU A 74 2.61 -3.48 7.63
N GLY A 75 3.76 -4.10 7.90
CA GLY A 75 3.87 -5.23 8.84
C GLY A 75 3.47 -4.88 10.27
N GLU A 76 3.72 -3.65 10.71
CA GLU A 76 3.35 -3.15 12.04
C GLU A 76 1.87 -2.71 12.11
N LEU A 77 1.32 -2.16 11.02
CA LEU A 77 -0.01 -1.51 11.03
C LEU A 77 -1.15 -2.43 10.58
N LEU A 78 -0.95 -3.31 9.58
CA LEU A 78 -2.03 -4.16 9.07
C LEU A 78 -2.63 -5.11 10.13
N PRO A 79 -1.84 -5.73 11.04
CA PRO A 79 -2.40 -6.58 12.11
C PRO A 79 -3.31 -5.85 13.10
N GLN A 80 -3.30 -4.51 13.12
CA GLN A 80 -4.16 -3.70 13.99
C GLN A 80 -5.57 -3.52 13.40
N LEU A 81 -5.79 -3.93 12.14
CA LEU A 81 -7.07 -3.89 11.46
C LEU A 81 -7.64 -5.32 11.33
N PRO A 82 -8.95 -5.52 11.51
CA PRO A 82 -9.56 -6.86 11.51
C PRO A 82 -9.86 -7.37 10.09
N HIS A 83 -8.95 -7.14 9.13
CA HIS A 83 -9.19 -7.34 7.70
C HIS A 83 -8.06 -8.15 7.04
N ASP A 84 -8.44 -9.09 6.18
CA ASP A 84 -7.49 -9.85 5.37
C ASP A 84 -7.17 -9.10 4.07
N TRP A 85 -5.92 -8.66 3.94
CA TRP A 85 -5.42 -7.97 2.76
C TRP A 85 -4.69 -8.93 1.81
N ILE A 86 -4.91 -8.73 0.52
CA ILE A 86 -4.07 -9.32 -0.52
C ILE A 86 -2.90 -8.37 -0.72
N ILE A 87 -1.68 -8.83 -0.46
CA ILE A 87 -0.47 -8.00 -0.53
C ILE A 87 0.34 -8.39 -1.76
N CYS A 88 0.62 -7.42 -2.61
CA CYS A 88 1.54 -7.52 -3.74
C CYS A 88 2.83 -6.77 -3.38
N SER A 89 3.94 -7.51 -3.24
CA SER A 89 5.28 -6.93 -3.14
C SER A 89 6.13 -7.28 -4.36
N LYS A 90 7.35 -6.73 -4.41
CA LYS A 90 8.25 -6.78 -5.57
C LYS A 90 9.64 -7.19 -5.14
N ALA A 91 10.48 -7.57 -6.09
CA ALA A 91 11.89 -7.87 -5.87
C ALA A 91 12.74 -7.27 -7.02
N GLY A 92 14.04 -7.08 -6.76
CA GLY A 92 15.02 -6.64 -7.76
C GLY A 92 15.46 -5.17 -7.66
N GLU A 93 14.82 -4.36 -6.83
CA GLU A 93 15.22 -2.97 -6.56
C GLU A 93 15.26 -2.71 -5.05
N GLN A 94 16.29 -2.01 -4.60
CA GLN A 94 16.39 -1.44 -3.25
C GLN A 94 16.58 0.07 -3.37
N PHE A 95 16.13 0.80 -2.37
CA PHE A 95 16.31 2.25 -2.31
C PHE A 95 17.11 2.64 -1.07
N ASP A 96 18.19 3.40 -1.25
CA ASP A 96 18.93 4.02 -0.16
C ASP A 96 18.68 5.53 -0.19
N ALA A 97 18.09 6.05 0.90
CA ALA A 97 17.73 7.46 1.01
C ALA A 97 18.93 8.44 0.97
N LYS A 98 20.16 7.95 1.08
CA LYS A 98 21.41 8.73 0.98
C LYS A 98 21.95 8.76 -0.45
N THR A 99 21.89 7.65 -1.17
CA THR A 99 22.49 7.54 -2.51
C THR A 99 21.50 7.74 -3.64
N GLY A 100 20.20 7.68 -3.35
CA GLY A 100 19.15 7.59 -4.36
C GLY A 100 19.03 6.18 -4.92
#